data_AF-A0A7J8MNH9-F1
#
_entry.id   AF-A0A7J8MNH9-F1
#
_cell.length_a   1.000
_cell.length_b   1.000
_cell.length_c   1.000
_cell.angle_alpha   90.00
_cell.angle_beta   90.00
_cell.angle_gamma   90.00
#
_symmetry.space_group_name_H-M   'P 1'
#
loop_
_entity.id
_entity.type
_entity.pdbx_description
1 polymer ?
#
loop_
_entity_poly.entity_id
_entity_poly.type
_entity_poly.pdbx_seq_one_letter_code
_entity_poly.pdbx_strand_id
1 'polypeptide(L)'
;MHGFGVYHFANGHCYEGSWHEGQKQGYGMYTFRSGDTKCGEWDSGTLKTSLPPLTDAILRALQAARKAAGNAIKLRRVDEQVNKAVLAANRAATAARVAAVRAVQNQMDGKFCYTDV
;
A
#
# COMPACT_ATOMS: atom_id res chain seq x y z
N MET A 1 29.95 -18.96 -11.58
CA MET A 1 29.04 -17.80 -11.45
C MET A 1 28.06 -18.11 -10.32
N HIS A 2 27.91 -17.21 -9.35
CA HIS A 2 27.02 -17.38 -8.21
C HIS A 2 26.16 -16.13 -8.04
N GLY A 3 24.93 -16.29 -7.54
CA GLY A 3 24.00 -15.19 -7.27
C GLY A 3 22.79 -15.17 -8.20
N PHE A 4 21.94 -14.16 -8.07
CA PHE A 4 20.75 -14.01 -8.91
C PHE A 4 21.09 -13.29 -10.21
N GLY A 5 20.57 -13.77 -11.34
CA GLY A 5 20.84 -13.14 -12.62
C GLY A 5 19.97 -13.67 -13.75
N VAL A 6 19.97 -12.89 -14.84
CA VAL A 6 19.27 -13.21 -16.08
C VAL A 6 20.30 -13.61 -17.14
N TYR A 7 20.12 -14.78 -17.73
CA TYR A 7 20.94 -15.29 -18.81
C TYR A 7 20.11 -15.47 -20.07
N HIS A 8 20.52 -14.78 -21.14
CA HIS A 8 19.93 -14.91 -22.46
C HIS A 8 20.77 -15.92 -23.26
N PHE A 9 20.12 -17.00 -23.69
CA PHE A 9 20.75 -18.03 -24.50
C PHE A 9 20.74 -17.61 -25.97
N ALA A 10 21.76 -18.03 -26.74
CA ALA A 10 21.86 -17.73 -28.17
C ALA A 10 20.69 -18.30 -29.01
N ASN A 11 20.01 -19.34 -28.50
CA ASN A 11 18.80 -19.90 -29.12
C ASN A 11 17.53 -19.06 -28.88
N GLY A 12 17.63 -17.95 -28.14
CA GLY A 12 16.52 -17.07 -27.79
C GLY A 12 15.72 -17.53 -26.57
N HIS A 13 16.23 -18.50 -25.80
CA HIS A 13 15.70 -18.79 -24.47
C HIS A 13 16.25 -17.79 -23.44
N CYS A 14 15.56 -17.67 -22.32
CA CYS A 14 16.00 -16.85 -21.20
C CYS A 14 15.81 -17.61 -19.90
N TYR A 15 16.77 -17.49 -18.98
CA TYR A 15 16.62 -17.95 -17.61
C TYR A 15 16.86 -16.79 -16.65
N GLU A 16 15.93 -16.59 -15.74
CA GLU A 16 16.01 -15.63 -14.65
C GLU A 16 15.92 -16.40 -13.33
N GLY A 17 16.95 -16.32 -12.50
CA GLY A 17 16.95 -17.10 -11.26
C GLY A 17 18.27 -17.07 -10.53
N SER A 18 18.37 -17.93 -9.51
CA SER A 18 19.61 -18.08 -8.77
C SER A 18 20.56 -19.02 -9.51
N TRP A 19 21.85 -18.69 -9.42
CA TRP A 19 22.94 -19.42 -10.03
C TRP A 19 23.89 -19.87 -8.95
N HIS A 20 24.38 -21.10 -9.10
CA HIS A 20 25.42 -21.67 -8.26
C HIS A 20 26.41 -22.43 -9.14
N GLU A 21 27.69 -22.07 -9.10
CA GLU A 21 28.75 -22.66 -9.94
C GLU A 21 28.47 -22.61 -11.45
N GLY A 22 27.71 -21.61 -11.91
CA GLY A 22 27.30 -21.50 -13.32
C GLY A 22 26.15 -22.42 -13.72
N GLN A 23 25.55 -23.12 -12.76
CA GLN A 23 24.35 -23.91 -12.94
C GLN A 23 23.13 -23.20 -12.34
N LYS A 24 21.95 -23.50 -12.88
CA LYS A 24 20.66 -23.01 -12.37
C LYS A 24 20.38 -23.68 -11.03
N GLN A 25 20.10 -22.89 -10.00
CA GLN A 25 19.89 -23.36 -8.63
C GLN A 25 18.74 -22.56 -7.97
N GLY A 26 18.03 -23.17 -7.02
CA GLY A 26 16.95 -22.53 -6.28
C GLY A 26 15.78 -22.09 -7.17
N TYR A 27 15.02 -21.09 -6.74
CA TYR A 27 13.86 -20.61 -7.50
C TYR A 27 14.30 -19.82 -8.73
N GLY A 28 13.71 -20.17 -9.87
CA GLY A 28 13.96 -19.49 -11.14
C GLY A 28 12.88 -19.75 -12.19
N MET A 29 12.87 -18.91 -13.21
CA MET A 29 11.95 -18.92 -14.33
C MET A 29 12.73 -19.10 -15.63
N TYR A 30 12.33 -20.10 -16.41
CA TYR A 30 12.87 -20.36 -17.73
C TYR A 30 11.82 -20.02 -18.80
N THR A 31 12.16 -19.09 -19.67
CA THR A 31 11.32 -18.62 -20.77
C THR A 31 11.84 -19.19 -22.08
N PHE A 32 11.01 -19.97 -22.76
CA PHE A 32 11.29 -20.51 -24.08
C PHE A 32 11.10 -19.44 -25.14
N ARG A 33 11.70 -19.65 -26.33
CA ARG A 33 11.56 -18.70 -27.45
C ARG A 33 10.12 -18.64 -27.97
N SER A 34 9.33 -19.69 -27.71
CA SER A 34 7.90 -19.76 -28.01
C SER A 34 7.06 -18.83 -27.13
N GLY A 35 7.62 -18.31 -26.04
CA GLY A 35 6.89 -17.54 -25.03
C GLY A 35 6.39 -18.38 -23.86
N ASP A 36 6.51 -19.72 -23.93
CA ASP A 36 6.20 -20.59 -22.79
C ASP A 36 7.16 -20.32 -21.64
N THR A 37 6.65 -20.28 -20.42
CA THR A 37 7.46 -20.07 -19.22
C THR A 37 7.30 -21.23 -18.25
N LYS A 38 8.42 -21.73 -17.73
CA LYS A 38 8.46 -22.72 -16.64
C LYS A 38 9.14 -22.10 -15.44
N CYS A 39 8.37 -21.85 -14.39
CA CYS A 39 8.88 -21.41 -13.10
C CYS A 39 8.96 -22.59 -12.13
N GLY A 40 9.86 -22.51 -11.16
CA GLY A 40 10.02 -23.61 -10.22
C GLY A 40 11.35 -23.61 -9.49
N GLU A 41 11.58 -24.68 -8.75
CA GLU A 41 12.83 -24.95 -8.07
C GLU A 41 13.78 -25.73 -8.97
N TRP A 42 14.97 -25.17 -9.17
CA TRP A 42 16.06 -25.71 -9.95
C TRP A 42 17.14 -26.25 -9.02
N ASP A 43 17.66 -27.42 -9.33
CA ASP A 43 18.80 -28.00 -8.63
C ASP A 43 19.78 -28.52 -9.67
N SER A 44 21.00 -27.99 -9.64
CA SER A 44 22.10 -28.39 -10.54
C SER A 44 21.68 -28.43 -12.02
N GLY A 45 20.95 -27.41 -12.47
CA GLY A 45 20.48 -27.28 -13.86
C GLY A 45 19.19 -28.03 -14.21
N THR A 46 18.64 -28.84 -13.29
CA THR A 46 17.41 -29.61 -13.53
C THR A 46 16.24 -29.01 -12.75
N LEU A 47 15.08 -28.84 -13.41
CA LEU A 47 13.84 -28.41 -12.76
C LEU A 47 13.28 -29.56 -11.92
N LYS A 48 13.34 -29.44 -10.60
CA LYS A 48 12.81 -30.44 -9.65
C LYS A 48 11.32 -30.26 -9.43
N THR A 49 10.93 -29.02 -9.15
CA THR A 49 9.55 -28.68 -8.81
C THR A 49 9.06 -27.63 -9.78
N SER A 50 8.27 -28.02 -10.78
CA SER A 50 7.59 -27.05 -11.63
C SER A 50 6.45 -26.41 -10.83
N LEU A 51 6.52 -25.10 -10.66
CA LEU A 51 5.35 -24.33 -10.28
C LEU A 51 4.38 -24.33 -11.47
N PRO A 52 3.08 -24.52 -11.25
CA PRO A 52 2.12 -24.41 -12.33
C PRO A 52 2.20 -23.02 -12.95
N PRO A 53 2.01 -22.88 -14.28
CA PRO A 53 1.91 -21.58 -14.91
C PRO A 53 0.82 -20.78 -14.19
N LEU A 54 1.02 -19.47 -14.10
CA LEU A 54 0.11 -18.55 -13.41
C LEU A 54 -1.32 -18.77 -13.91
N THR A 55 -2.11 -19.54 -13.15
CA THR A 55 -3.47 -19.87 -13.54
C THR A 55 -4.39 -18.72 -13.21
N ASP A 56 -5.52 -18.63 -13.92
CA ASP A 56 -6.60 -17.70 -13.61
C ASP A 56 -7.02 -17.77 -12.13
N ALA A 57 -6.93 -18.93 -11.51
CA ALA A 57 -7.23 -19.11 -10.09
C ALA A 57 -6.24 -18.36 -9.19
N ILE A 58 -4.93 -18.46 -9.48
CA ILE A 58 -3.89 -17.74 -8.73
C ILE A 58 -4.01 -16.23 -8.96
N LEU A 59 -4.28 -15.80 -10.19
CA LEU A 59 -4.52 -14.38 -10.51
C LEU A 59 -5.70 -13.80 -9.73
N ARG A 60 -6.83 -14.51 -9.71
CA ARG A 60 -8.01 -14.11 -8.94
C ARG A 60 -7.72 -14.07 -7.45
N ALA A 61 -6.99 -15.05 -6.92
CA ALA A 61 -6.59 -15.09 -5.52
C ALA A 61 -5.68 -13.90 -5.15
N LEU A 62 -4.66 -13.60 -5.96
CA LEU A 62 -3.78 -12.44 -5.78
C LEU A 62 -4.55 -11.13 -5.88
N GLN A 63 -5.46 -11.01 -6.85
CA GLN A 63 -6.29 -9.81 -7.02
C GLN A 63 -7.22 -9.60 -5.82
N ALA A 64 -7.85 -10.67 -5.32
CA ALA A 64 -8.67 -10.64 -4.11
C ALA A 64 -7.84 -10.24 -2.89
N ALA A 65 -6.65 -10.82 -2.71
CA ALA A 65 -5.73 -10.48 -1.62
C ALA A 65 -5.29 -9.01 -1.69
N ARG A 66 -4.91 -8.51 -2.88
CA ARG A 66 -4.53 -7.11 -3.08
C ARG A 66 -5.68 -6.14 -2.81
N LYS A 67 -6.91 -6.50 -3.20
CA LYS A 67 -8.12 -5.73 -2.92
C LYS A 67 -8.43 -5.70 -1.42
N ALA A 68 -8.34 -6.83 -0.74
CA ALA A 68 -8.52 -6.92 0.71
C ALA A 68 -7.47 -6.09 1.46
N ALA A 69 -6.19 -6.20 1.07
CA ALA A 69 -5.11 -5.38 1.63
C ALA A 69 -5.32 -3.89 1.37
N GLY A 70 -5.72 -3.50 0.16
CA GLY A 70 -6.04 -2.10 -0.17
C GLY A 70 -7.22 -1.56 0.62
N ASN A 71 -8.25 -2.37 0.87
CA ASN A 71 -9.37 -2.01 1.74
C ASN A 71 -8.94 -1.88 3.20
N ALA A 72 -8.03 -2.74 3.67
CA ALA A 72 -7.45 -2.63 5.00
C ALA A 72 -6.57 -1.37 5.17
N ILE A 73 -5.86 -0.94 4.13
CA ILE A 73 -5.15 0.35 4.13
C ILE A 73 -6.14 1.53 4.17
N LYS A 74 -7.31 1.38 3.52
CA LYS A 74 -8.41 2.37 3.60
C LYS A 74 -9.08 2.45 4.99
N LEU A 75 -8.75 1.60 5.96
CA LEU A 75 -9.19 1.77 7.36
C LEU A 75 -8.58 3.00 8.05
N ARG A 76 -7.62 3.70 7.41
CA ARG A 76 -7.29 5.11 7.76
C ARG A 76 -8.48 6.08 7.68
N ARG A 77 -9.68 5.65 7.28
CA ARG A 77 -10.93 6.43 7.34
C ARG A 77 -11.35 6.88 8.74
N VAL A 78 -10.74 6.37 9.82
CA VAL A 78 -10.91 6.97 11.16
C VAL A 78 -10.38 8.41 11.18
N ASP A 79 -9.37 8.74 10.37
CA ASP A 79 -8.79 10.09 10.33
C ASP A 79 -9.80 11.16 9.89
N GLU A 80 -10.72 10.85 8.97
CA GLU A 80 -11.61 11.87 8.39
C GLU A 80 -12.76 12.24 9.35
N GLN A 81 -13.34 11.25 10.03
CA GLN A 81 -14.38 11.49 11.03
C GLN A 81 -13.81 12.16 12.28
N VAL A 82 -12.63 11.72 12.74
CA VAL A 82 -11.92 12.36 13.87
C VAL A 82 -11.51 13.78 13.50
N ASN A 83 -10.94 14.01 12.30
CA ASN A 83 -10.60 15.36 11.85
C ASN A 83 -11.82 16.27 11.80
N LYS A 84 -12.96 15.80 11.28
CA LYS A 84 -14.21 16.58 11.25
C LYS A 84 -14.70 16.94 12.66
N ALA A 85 -14.63 15.99 13.59
CA ALA A 85 -15.00 16.22 14.99
C ALA A 85 -14.07 17.23 15.66
N VAL A 86 -12.76 17.10 15.47
CA VAL A 86 -11.74 18.04 15.98
C VAL A 86 -11.95 19.44 15.40
N LEU A 87 -12.25 19.55 14.10
CA LEU A 87 -12.52 20.83 13.44
C LEU A 87 -13.76 21.52 14.00
N ALA A 88 -14.82 20.77 14.27
CA ALA A 88 -16.05 21.29 14.89
C ALA A 88 -15.79 21.78 16.32
N ALA A 89 -15.07 21.01 17.13
CA ALA A 89 -14.70 21.40 18.49
C ALA A 89 -13.83 22.67 18.52
N ASN A 90 -12.82 22.76 17.63
CA ASN A 90 -11.96 23.93 17.53
C ASN A 90 -12.72 25.19 17.09
N ARG A 91 -13.68 25.07 16.16
CA ARG A 91 -14.56 26.19 15.79
C ARG A 91 -15.40 26.67 16.96
N ALA A 92 -15.99 25.75 17.72
CA ALA A 92 -16.80 26.09 18.90
C ALA A 92 -15.95 26.80 19.98
N ALA A 93 -14.77 26.27 20.30
CA ALA A 93 -13.86 26.88 21.26
C ALA A 93 -13.41 28.28 20.83
N THR A 94 -13.15 28.48 19.53
CA THR A 94 -12.77 29.79 18.97
C THR A 94 -13.94 30.77 19.08
N ALA A 95 -15.16 30.35 18.72
CA ALA A 95 -16.35 31.18 18.84
C ALA A 95 -16.61 31.60 20.30
N ALA A 96 -16.47 30.67 21.25
CA ALA A 96 -16.60 30.95 22.68
C ALA A 96 -15.54 31.97 23.16
N ARG A 97 -14.27 31.81 22.75
CA ARG A 97 -13.22 32.79 23.05
C ARG A 97 -13.54 34.18 22.49
N VAL A 98 -13.97 34.27 21.24
CA VAL A 98 -14.33 35.54 20.60
C VAL A 98 -15.52 36.19 21.31
N ALA A 99 -16.54 35.41 21.68
CA ALA A 99 -17.69 35.90 22.42
C ALA A 99 -17.28 36.43 23.81
N ALA A 100 -16.41 35.71 24.52
CA ALA A 100 -15.90 36.14 25.83
C ALA A 100 -15.08 37.43 25.73
N VAL A 101 -14.16 37.54 24.76
CA VAL A 101 -13.38 38.76 24.51
C VAL A 101 -14.31 39.94 24.18
N ARG A 102 -15.33 39.71 23.34
CA ARG A 102 -16.30 40.75 22.98
C ARG A 102 -17.17 41.17 24.16
N ALA A 103 -17.54 40.25 25.05
CA ALA A 103 -18.27 40.57 26.27
C ALA A 103 -17.43 41.44 27.21
N VAL A 104 -16.15 41.12 27.37
CA VAL A 104 -15.20 41.93 28.16
C VAL A 104 -14.99 43.31 27.53
N GLN A 105 -14.81 43.39 26.22
CA GLN A 105 -14.66 44.66 25.50
C GLN A 105 -15.90 45.56 25.66
N ASN A 106 -17.10 45.01 25.48
CA ASN A 106 -18.36 45.73 25.68
C ASN A 106 -18.54 46.24 27.13
N GLN A 107 -17.99 45.52 28.11
CA GLN A 107 -17.99 45.92 29.52
C GLN A 107 -17.00 47.07 29.79
N MET A 108 -15.86 47.11 29.10
CA MET A 108 -14.92 48.25 29.15
C MET A 108 -15.46 49.49 28.42
N ASP A 109 -16.17 49.30 27.31
CA ASP A 109 -16.76 50.39 26.50
C ASP A 109 -18.11 50.92 27.05
N GLY A 110 -18.58 50.43 28.20
CA GLY A 110 -19.67 51.04 28.97
C GLY A 110 -21.09 50.92 28.38
N LYS A 111 -21.37 49.96 27.49
CA LYS A 111 -22.74 49.74 26.95
C LYS A 111 -23.47 48.59 27.66
N PHE A 112 -23.84 48.81 28.92
CA PHE A 112 -24.95 48.10 29.55
C PHE A 112 -26.03 49.12 29.92
N CYS A 113 -26.93 49.41 28.99
CA CYS A 113 -28.20 50.04 29.36
C CYS A 113 -29.00 49.00 30.13
N TYR A 114 -29.11 49.24 31.43
CA TYR A 114 -29.98 48.54 32.35
C TYR A 114 -31.43 48.69 31.87
N THR A 115 -32.10 47.59 31.59
CA THR A 115 -33.57 47.55 31.54
C THR A 115 -34.02 46.59 32.63
N ASP A 116 -34.15 47.14 33.83
CA ASP A 116 -35.19 46.69 34.76
C ASP A 116 -36.47 47.47 34.43
N VAL A 117 -37.58 46.76 34.66
CA VAL A 117 -39.01 47.14 34.57
C VAL A 117 -39.64 47.02 33.18
#